data_AF-A0A355BV81-F1
#
_entry.id   AF-A0A355BV81-F1
#
_cell.length_a   1.000
_cell.length_b   1.000
_cell.length_c   1.000
_cell.angle_alpha   90.00
_cell.angle_beta   90.00
_cell.angle_gamma   90.00
#
_symmetry.space_group_name_H-M   'P 1'
#
loop_
_entity.id
_entity.type
_entity.pdbx_description
1 polymer ?
#
loop_
_entity_poly.entity_id
_entity_poly.type
_entity_poly.pdbx_seq_one_letter_code
_entity_poly.pdbx_strand_id
1 'polypeptide(L)'
;AAFLKLLIPLIAVLPGIAAYVLFQEGNFQTEMMIEGVVKPDHAYPTLLHLLPAGLKGLAFAALTAAIVASLAGKANSISTIFSLDIYHKFFHRQATDRQVVRIGRFAVIGSMLIACLVAPALKSLDQAYQFIQEYVGFISPGVLAVFLMGFLWRRTTSSAALAGTLLTIPLSAVLKFLPRWTDGRFPDFPFLDRMSIVFGVVIALMILISLLDKRSTSQPRTLQLDPAMFRVSPAFMVGSVLITGILVALYTIFW
;
A
#
# COMPACT_ATOMS: atom_id res chain seq x y z
N ALA A 1 -17.41 -7.98 -3.79
CA ALA A 1 -16.07 -7.34 -3.71
C ALA A 1 -14.93 -8.33 -3.88
N ALA A 2 -14.79 -9.35 -3.02
CA ALA A 2 -13.69 -10.32 -3.11
C ALA A 2 -13.65 -11.09 -4.45
N PHE A 3 -14.80 -11.52 -4.98
CA PHE A 3 -14.88 -12.16 -6.30
C PHE A 3 -14.31 -11.28 -7.42
N LEU A 4 -14.64 -9.98 -7.45
CA LEU A 4 -14.10 -9.06 -8.46
C LEU A 4 -12.58 -8.93 -8.37
N LYS A 5 -11.96 -9.15 -7.20
CA LYS A 5 -10.51 -9.15 -7.06
C LYS A 5 -9.84 -10.30 -7.80
N LEU A 6 -10.55 -11.41 -8.04
CA LEU A 6 -10.03 -12.53 -8.85
C LEU A 6 -9.85 -12.13 -10.32
N LEU A 7 -10.61 -11.14 -10.81
CA LEU A 7 -10.51 -10.64 -12.17
C LEU A 7 -9.39 -9.61 -12.36
N ILE A 8 -8.90 -8.99 -11.27
CA ILE A 8 -7.89 -7.93 -11.36
C ILE A 8 -6.58 -8.44 -11.99
N PRO A 9 -6.00 -9.58 -11.58
CA PRO A 9 -4.80 -10.11 -12.25
C PRO A 9 -5.02 -10.40 -13.73
N LEU A 10 -6.20 -10.87 -14.11
CA LEU A 10 -6.54 -11.14 -15.51
C LEU A 10 -6.51 -9.85 -16.35
N ILE A 11 -7.00 -8.74 -15.80
CA ILE A 11 -7.08 -7.46 -16.51
C ILE A 11 -5.74 -6.70 -16.45
N ALA A 12 -5.02 -6.79 -15.32
CA ALA A 12 -3.83 -5.94 -15.08
C ALA A 12 -2.50 -6.67 -15.33
N VAL A 13 -2.40 -7.97 -15.06
CA VAL A 13 -1.13 -8.73 -15.13
C VAL A 13 -1.00 -9.46 -16.47
N LEU A 14 -2.08 -10.09 -16.96
CA LEU A 14 -2.03 -10.84 -18.22
C LEU A 14 -1.58 -9.99 -19.41
N PRO A 15 -2.02 -8.74 -19.59
CA PRO A 15 -1.47 -7.89 -20.65
C PRO A 15 0.05 -7.67 -20.51
N GLY A 16 0.57 -7.55 -19.28
CA GLY A 16 2.01 -7.47 -19.06
C GLY A 16 2.77 -8.71 -19.56
N ILE A 17 2.22 -9.90 -19.30
CA ILE A 17 2.77 -11.17 -19.78
C ILE A 17 2.72 -11.24 -21.32
N ALA A 18 1.58 -10.88 -21.92
CA ALA A 18 1.42 -10.87 -23.37
C ALA A 18 2.40 -9.90 -24.06
N ALA A 19 2.58 -8.71 -23.50
CA ALA A 19 3.57 -7.74 -23.99
C ALA A 19 5.00 -8.30 -23.93
N TYR A 20 5.34 -9.01 -22.85
CA TYR A 20 6.66 -9.65 -22.70
C TYR A 20 6.89 -10.76 -23.74
N VAL A 21 5.90 -11.59 -24.03
CA VAL A 21 6.00 -12.62 -25.08
C VAL A 21 6.18 -11.98 -26.45
N LEU A 22 5.36 -10.97 -26.79
CA LEU A 22 5.48 -10.24 -28.05
C LEU A 22 6.86 -9.57 -28.20
N PHE A 23 7.42 -9.07 -27.09
CA PHE A 23 8.78 -8.56 -27.07
C PHE A 23 9.81 -9.66 -27.38
N GLN A 24 9.70 -10.84 -26.77
CA GLN A 24 10.61 -11.95 -27.10
C GLN A 24 10.53 -12.40 -28.56
N GLU A 25 9.37 -12.26 -29.19
CA GLU A 25 9.16 -12.55 -30.63
C GLU A 25 9.68 -11.45 -31.58
N GLY A 26 10.28 -10.38 -31.04
CA GLY A 26 10.88 -9.29 -31.82
C GLY A 26 9.96 -8.09 -32.08
N ASN A 27 8.73 -8.09 -31.55
CA ASN A 27 7.83 -6.94 -31.64
C ASN A 27 8.11 -5.92 -30.53
N PHE A 28 7.71 -4.65 -30.74
CA PHE A 28 7.75 -3.59 -29.72
C PHE A 28 9.09 -3.36 -28.99
N GLN A 29 10.20 -3.65 -29.68
CA GLN A 29 11.55 -3.54 -29.12
C GLN A 29 11.85 -2.11 -28.67
N THR A 30 11.50 -1.12 -29.49
CA THR A 30 11.78 0.29 -29.20
C THR A 30 10.84 0.84 -28.11
N GLU A 31 9.57 0.44 -28.11
CA GLU A 31 8.52 0.98 -27.26
C GLU A 31 8.62 0.50 -25.81
N MET A 32 9.15 -0.71 -25.59
CA MET A 32 9.37 -1.28 -24.26
C MET A 32 10.74 -0.94 -23.66
N MET A 33 11.63 -0.28 -24.41
CA MET A 33 12.97 0.07 -23.95
C MET A 33 13.15 1.56 -23.72
N ILE A 34 13.90 1.92 -22.69
CA ILE A 34 14.47 3.26 -22.48
C ILE A 34 15.99 3.09 -22.39
N GLU A 35 16.74 3.81 -23.22
CA GLU A 35 18.21 3.80 -23.22
C GLU A 35 18.81 2.36 -23.32
N GLY A 36 18.15 1.48 -24.07
CA GLY A 36 18.57 0.09 -24.25
C GLY A 36 18.21 -0.86 -23.10
N VAL A 37 17.47 -0.39 -22.09
CA VAL A 37 17.01 -1.20 -20.96
C VAL A 37 15.50 -1.41 -21.07
N VAL A 38 15.07 -2.67 -20.97
CA VAL A 38 13.64 -3.04 -20.95
C VAL A 38 12.99 -2.50 -19.67
N LYS A 39 11.90 -1.74 -19.81
CA LYS A 39 11.14 -1.18 -18.70
C LYS A 39 9.77 -1.86 -18.59
N PRO A 40 9.56 -2.76 -17.61
CA PRO A 40 8.29 -3.46 -17.41
C PRO A 40 7.04 -2.56 -17.36
N ASP A 41 7.15 -1.36 -16.78
CA ASP A 41 6.03 -0.43 -16.65
C ASP A 41 5.53 0.12 -18.01
N HIS A 42 6.29 -0.05 -19.09
CA HIS A 42 5.89 0.31 -20.46
C HIS A 42 5.02 -0.74 -21.16
N ALA A 43 4.89 -1.95 -20.60
CA ALA A 43 4.16 -3.04 -21.23
C ALA A 43 2.71 -2.66 -21.59
N TYR A 44 1.97 -2.08 -20.64
CA TYR A 44 0.55 -1.76 -20.84
C TYR A 44 0.33 -0.61 -21.83
N PRO A 45 1.05 0.53 -21.75
CA PRO A 45 0.99 1.58 -22.79
C PRO A 45 1.34 1.07 -24.18
N THR A 46 2.36 0.22 -24.32
CA THR A 46 2.79 -0.36 -25.60
C THR A 46 1.69 -1.17 -26.26
N LEU A 47 0.96 -1.98 -25.51
CA LEU A 47 -0.15 -2.76 -26.07
C LEU A 47 -1.30 -1.90 -26.61
N LEU A 48 -1.44 -0.64 -26.19
CA LEU A 48 -2.44 0.27 -26.77
C LEU A 48 -2.14 0.59 -28.24
N HIS A 49 -0.92 0.34 -28.73
CA HIS A 49 -0.58 0.49 -30.14
C HIS A 49 -1.21 -0.58 -31.04
N LEU A 50 -1.65 -1.70 -30.48
CA LEU A 50 -2.38 -2.74 -31.20
C LEU A 50 -3.85 -2.36 -31.47
N LEU A 51 -4.37 -1.33 -30.79
CA LEU A 51 -5.76 -0.91 -30.95
C LEU A 51 -5.94 -0.08 -32.23
N PRO A 52 -7.07 -0.24 -32.95
CA PRO A 52 -7.37 0.58 -34.11
C PRO A 52 -7.55 2.06 -33.74
N ALA A 53 -7.46 2.92 -34.75
CA ALA A 53 -7.75 4.34 -34.61
C ALA A 53 -9.16 4.54 -34.01
N GLY A 54 -9.31 5.52 -33.12
CA GLY A 54 -10.52 5.68 -32.30
C GLY A 54 -10.44 4.92 -30.97
N LEU A 55 -10.30 3.59 -30.98
CA LEU A 55 -10.18 2.80 -29.74
C LEU A 55 -8.90 3.11 -28.96
N LYS A 56 -7.78 3.33 -29.67
CA LYS A 56 -6.53 3.80 -29.06
C LYS A 56 -6.74 5.13 -28.31
N GLY A 57 -7.44 6.07 -28.95
CA GLY A 57 -7.74 7.39 -28.36
C GLY A 57 -8.66 7.28 -27.15
N LEU A 58 -9.71 6.45 -27.25
CA LEU A 58 -10.63 6.18 -26.14
C LEU A 58 -9.91 5.54 -24.95
N ALA A 59 -9.08 4.53 -25.19
CA ALA A 59 -8.32 3.86 -24.13
C ALA A 59 -7.33 4.81 -23.44
N PHE A 60 -6.63 5.64 -24.21
CA PHE A 60 -5.73 6.66 -23.67
C PHE A 60 -6.48 7.70 -22.82
N ALA A 61 -7.64 8.17 -23.29
CA ALA A 61 -8.49 9.10 -22.54
C ALA A 61 -8.98 8.47 -21.23
N ALA A 62 -9.45 7.22 -21.26
CA ALA A 62 -9.92 6.50 -20.08
C ALA A 62 -8.80 6.29 -19.05
N LEU A 63 -7.59 5.90 -19.49
CA LEU A 63 -6.43 5.75 -18.63
C LEU A 63 -6.03 7.08 -17.97
N THR A 64 -5.99 8.15 -18.75
CA THR A 64 -5.67 9.50 -18.26
C THR A 64 -6.70 9.95 -17.22
N ALA A 65 -8.00 9.77 -17.52
CA ALA A 65 -9.08 10.08 -16.59
C ALA A 65 -8.98 9.28 -15.28
N ALA A 66 -8.66 7.98 -15.36
CA ALA A 66 -8.46 7.12 -14.19
C ALA A 66 -7.27 7.58 -13.32
N ILE A 67 -6.16 8.01 -13.94
CA ILE A 67 -5.00 8.56 -13.23
C ILE A 67 -5.37 9.86 -12.52
N VAL A 68 -6.05 10.78 -13.21
CA VAL A 68 -6.49 12.07 -12.62
C VAL A 68 -7.46 11.82 -11.47
N ALA A 69 -8.39 10.88 -11.60
CA ALA A 69 -9.33 10.51 -10.54
C ALA A 69 -8.60 9.93 -9.32
N SER A 70 -7.62 9.03 -9.52
CA SER A 70 -6.82 8.49 -8.42
C SER A 70 -5.99 9.58 -7.73
N LEU A 71 -5.40 10.49 -8.50
CA LEU A 71 -4.61 11.60 -7.99
C LEU A 71 -5.47 12.57 -7.16
N ALA A 72 -6.66 12.91 -7.66
CA ALA A 72 -7.64 13.72 -6.93
C ALA A 72 -8.06 13.06 -5.61
N GLY A 73 -8.27 11.73 -5.61
CA GLY A 73 -8.55 10.97 -4.39
C GLY A 73 -7.43 11.08 -3.35
N LYS A 74 -6.17 10.88 -3.77
CA LYS A 74 -4.99 11.03 -2.89
C LYS A 74 -4.82 12.46 -2.39
N ALA A 75 -5.00 13.44 -3.27
CA ALA A 75 -4.95 14.86 -2.92
C ALA A 75 -6.00 15.22 -1.85
N ASN A 76 -7.22 14.69 -1.98
CA ASN A 76 -8.27 14.90 -1.00
C ASN A 76 -7.88 14.30 0.37
N SER A 77 -7.35 13.07 0.40
CA SER A 77 -6.85 12.48 1.64
C SER A 77 -5.74 13.32 2.30
N ILE A 78 -4.77 13.82 1.53
CA ILE A 78 -3.71 14.71 2.04
C ILE A 78 -4.31 15.99 2.62
N SER A 79 -5.23 16.63 1.89
CA SER A 79 -5.93 17.83 2.31
C SER A 79 -6.63 17.63 3.66
N THR A 80 -7.42 16.56 3.79
CA THR A 80 -8.21 16.28 5.00
C THR A 80 -7.32 15.94 6.19
N ILE A 81 -6.34 15.05 6.01
CA ILE A 81 -5.40 14.66 7.08
C ILE A 81 -4.61 15.88 7.56
N PHE A 82 -4.07 16.68 6.64
CA PHE A 82 -3.29 17.85 7.03
C PHE A 82 -4.15 18.93 7.69
N SER A 83 -5.32 19.24 7.11
CA SER A 83 -6.15 20.33 7.62
C SER A 83 -6.83 20.01 8.95
N LEU A 84 -7.36 18.79 9.13
CA LEU A 84 -8.08 18.40 10.34
C LEU A 84 -7.16 17.80 11.40
N ASP A 85 -6.36 16.80 11.05
CA ASP A 85 -5.59 16.04 12.04
C ASP A 85 -4.31 16.76 12.48
N ILE A 86 -3.77 17.65 11.63
CA ILE A 86 -2.55 18.40 11.92
C ILE A 86 -2.88 19.85 12.25
N TYR A 87 -3.37 20.62 11.27
CA TYR A 87 -3.55 22.07 11.40
C TYR A 87 -4.60 22.43 12.46
N HIS A 88 -5.83 21.93 12.35
CA HIS A 88 -6.89 22.23 13.30
C HIS A 88 -6.56 21.69 14.70
N LYS A 89 -6.01 20.47 14.82
CA LYS A 89 -5.74 19.85 16.12
C LYS A 89 -4.56 20.45 16.89
N PHE A 90 -3.47 20.82 16.19
CA PHE A 90 -2.20 21.21 16.81
C PHE A 90 -1.77 22.65 16.56
N PHE A 91 -2.11 23.26 15.41
CA PHE A 91 -1.64 24.60 15.05
C PHE A 91 -2.68 25.70 15.34
N HIS A 92 -3.95 25.48 14.99
CA HIS A 92 -5.00 26.47 15.16
C HIS A 92 -6.36 25.84 15.51
N ARG A 93 -6.56 25.58 16.81
CA ARG A 93 -7.73 24.87 17.36
C ARG A 93 -9.08 25.58 17.21
N GLN A 94 -9.06 26.87 16.92
CA GLN A 94 -10.27 27.69 16.70
C GLN A 94 -10.39 28.11 15.23
N ALA A 95 -9.74 27.37 14.30
CA ALA A 95 -9.85 27.67 12.89
C ALA A 95 -11.29 27.52 12.41
N THR A 96 -11.76 28.54 11.69
CA THR A 96 -13.03 28.47 10.96
C THR A 96 -12.94 27.46 9.82
N ASP A 97 -14.08 26.88 9.41
CA ASP A 97 -14.14 25.94 8.29
C ASP A 97 -13.50 26.49 7.01
N ARG A 98 -13.65 27.79 6.76
CA ARG A 98 -13.03 28.48 5.62
C ARG A 98 -11.51 28.45 5.69
N GLN A 99 -10.92 28.61 6.88
CA GLN A 99 -9.47 28.52 7.08
C GLN A 99 -8.98 27.08 6.93
N VAL A 100 -9.71 26.10 7.47
CA VAL A 100 -9.40 24.67 7.35
C VAL A 100 -9.39 24.23 5.88
N VAL A 101 -10.41 24.60 5.10
CA VAL A 101 -10.44 24.29 3.65
C VAL A 101 -9.31 24.99 2.90
N ARG A 102 -9.02 26.26 3.23
CA ARG A 102 -7.96 27.02 2.57
C ARG A 102 -6.58 26.39 2.81
N ILE A 103 -6.26 26.01 4.05
CA ILE A 103 -4.98 25.37 4.35
C ILE A 103 -4.87 23.98 3.73
N GLY A 104 -5.98 23.23 3.66
CA GLY A 104 -6.03 21.94 2.96
C GLY A 104 -5.68 22.08 1.47
N ARG A 105 -6.19 23.11 0.79
CA ARG A 105 -5.82 23.42 -0.61
C ARG A 105 -4.34 23.73 -0.76
N PHE A 106 -3.74 24.48 0.16
CA PHE A 106 -2.30 24.76 0.14
C PHE A 106 -1.47 23.48 0.38
N ALA A 107 -1.91 22.60 1.27
CA ALA A 107 -1.28 21.30 1.48
C ALA A 107 -1.28 20.44 0.20
N VAL A 108 -2.40 20.43 -0.54
CA VAL A 108 -2.48 19.77 -1.85
C VAL A 108 -1.48 20.36 -2.82
N ILE A 109 -1.46 21.68 -3.00
CA ILE A 109 -0.54 22.35 -3.93
C ILE A 109 0.92 22.02 -3.56
N GLY A 110 1.29 22.14 -2.29
CA GLY A 110 2.62 21.80 -1.80
C GLY A 110 2.98 20.34 -2.07
N SER A 111 2.07 19.40 -1.79
CA SER A 111 2.29 17.98 -2.04
C SER A 111 2.45 17.65 -3.53
N MET A 112 1.70 18.32 -4.41
CA MET A 112 1.81 18.15 -5.86
C MET A 112 3.14 18.70 -6.39
N LEU A 113 3.60 19.84 -5.88
CA LEU A 113 4.92 20.37 -6.24
C LEU A 113 6.04 19.41 -5.85
N ILE A 114 6.01 18.85 -4.62
CA ILE A 114 6.97 17.84 -4.18
C ILE A 114 6.89 16.60 -5.06
N ALA A 115 5.69 16.11 -5.37
CA ALA A 115 5.50 14.96 -6.26
C ALA A 115 6.09 15.22 -7.66
N CYS A 116 5.87 16.40 -8.26
CA CYS A 116 6.44 16.77 -9.54
C CYS A 116 7.98 16.82 -9.53
N LEU A 117 8.58 17.26 -8.40
CA LEU A 117 10.04 17.28 -8.24
C LEU A 117 10.64 15.88 -8.10
N VAL A 118 9.94 14.97 -7.40
CA VAL A 118 10.43 13.61 -7.14
C VAL A 118 10.13 12.64 -8.28
N ALA A 119 9.04 12.84 -9.04
CA ALA A 119 8.60 11.92 -10.09
C ALA A 119 9.68 11.57 -11.14
N PRO A 120 10.52 12.51 -11.62
CA PRO A 120 11.60 12.18 -12.56
C PRO A 120 12.62 11.19 -11.99
N ALA A 121 12.89 11.22 -10.68
CA ALA A 121 13.83 10.32 -10.02
C ALA A 121 13.33 8.86 -10.00
N LEU A 122 12.02 8.63 -10.24
CA LEU A 122 11.44 7.29 -10.29
C LEU A 122 11.64 6.60 -11.65
N LYS A 123 12.09 7.31 -12.69
CA LYS A 123 12.31 6.73 -14.04
C LYS A 123 13.43 5.69 -14.06
N SER A 124 14.41 5.81 -13.17
CA SER A 124 15.53 4.87 -13.08
C SER A 124 15.13 3.53 -12.46
N LEU A 125 13.97 3.45 -11.79
CA LEU A 125 13.50 2.23 -11.15
C LEU A 125 13.15 1.15 -12.18
N ASP A 126 13.34 -0.11 -11.80
CA ASP A 126 12.99 -1.25 -12.66
C ASP A 126 11.49 -1.48 -12.70
N GLN A 127 10.82 -1.42 -11.54
CA GLN A 127 9.37 -1.59 -11.45
C GLN A 127 8.78 -0.69 -10.37
N ALA A 128 7.94 0.26 -10.77
CA ALA A 128 7.31 1.21 -9.85
C ALA A 128 6.44 0.52 -8.79
N TYR A 129 5.77 -0.60 -9.14
CA TYR A 129 4.96 -1.36 -8.20
C TYR A 129 5.78 -1.94 -7.04
N GLN A 130 6.95 -2.53 -7.33
CA GLN A 130 7.84 -3.09 -6.30
C GLN A 130 8.37 -1.99 -5.39
N PHE A 131 8.76 -0.86 -5.97
CA PHE A 131 9.17 0.31 -5.21
C PHE A 131 8.06 0.78 -4.26
N ILE A 132 6.84 0.96 -4.76
CA ILE A 132 5.70 1.37 -3.91
C ILE A 132 5.51 0.39 -2.75
N GLN A 133 5.50 -0.92 -3.03
CA GLN A 133 5.29 -1.94 -2.02
C GLN A 133 6.42 -1.98 -0.99
N GLU A 134 7.66 -1.81 -1.42
CA GLU A 134 8.81 -1.79 -0.53
C GLU A 134 8.72 -0.64 0.46
N TYR A 135 8.42 0.59 0.02
CA TYR A 135 8.36 1.75 0.91
C TYR A 135 7.07 1.81 1.75
N VAL A 136 5.93 1.36 1.21
CA VAL A 136 4.72 1.14 2.03
C VAL A 136 5.01 0.10 3.10
N GLY A 137 5.86 -0.89 2.80
CA GLY A 137 6.32 -1.92 3.72
C GLY A 137 7.07 -1.41 4.96
N PHE A 138 7.55 -0.17 4.99
CA PHE A 138 8.19 0.40 6.18
C PHE A 138 7.17 0.80 7.25
N ILE A 139 5.95 1.14 6.82
CA ILE A 139 4.90 1.71 7.66
C ILE A 139 3.78 0.69 7.91
N SER A 140 3.41 -0.07 6.88
CA SER A 140 2.28 -1.00 6.90
C SER A 140 2.33 -2.03 8.04
N PRO A 141 3.48 -2.68 8.35
CA PRO A 141 3.58 -3.62 9.48
C PRO A 141 3.20 -2.99 10.82
N GLY A 142 3.75 -1.82 11.15
CA GLY A 142 3.47 -1.13 12.40
C GLY A 142 2.02 -0.68 12.50
N VAL A 143 1.46 -0.11 11.43
CA VAL A 143 0.05 0.30 11.38
C VAL A 143 -0.86 -0.91 11.58
N LEU A 144 -0.62 -2.01 10.86
CA LEU A 144 -1.38 -3.25 11.01
C LEU A 144 -1.27 -3.80 12.44
N ALA A 145 -0.07 -3.80 13.02
CA ALA A 145 0.14 -4.25 14.39
C ALA A 145 -0.67 -3.42 15.40
N VAL A 146 -0.66 -2.10 15.27
CA VAL A 146 -1.43 -1.22 16.16
C VAL A 146 -2.94 -1.45 16.02
N PHE A 147 -3.45 -1.58 14.80
CA PHE A 147 -4.87 -1.86 14.58
C PHE A 147 -5.27 -3.25 15.12
N LEU A 148 -4.50 -4.30 14.83
CA LEU A 148 -4.80 -5.65 15.31
C LEU A 148 -4.71 -5.73 16.84
N MET A 149 -3.70 -5.13 17.45
CA MET A 149 -3.53 -5.11 18.90
C MET A 149 -4.62 -4.29 19.57
N GLY A 150 -4.98 -3.13 19.02
CA GLY A 150 -6.08 -2.31 19.53
C GLY A 150 -7.45 -2.99 19.42
N PHE A 151 -7.66 -3.79 18.37
CA PHE A 151 -8.93 -4.49 18.13
C PHE A 151 -9.05 -5.82 18.89
N LEU A 152 -8.01 -6.66 18.83
CA LEU A 152 -8.04 -8.03 19.35
C LEU A 152 -7.52 -8.14 20.80
N TRP A 153 -6.58 -7.28 21.21
CA TRP A 153 -5.92 -7.40 22.51
C TRP A 153 -6.29 -6.28 23.48
N ARG A 154 -7.10 -6.65 24.47
CA ARG A 154 -7.67 -5.72 25.47
C ARG A 154 -6.65 -4.96 26.32
N ARG A 155 -5.40 -5.42 26.34
CA ARG A 155 -4.32 -4.89 27.17
C ARG A 155 -3.45 -3.86 26.47
N THR A 156 -3.67 -3.62 25.17
CA THR A 156 -2.89 -2.67 24.40
C THR A 156 -2.98 -1.26 25.00
N THR A 157 -1.83 -0.70 25.39
CA THR A 157 -1.78 0.67 25.92
C THR A 157 -1.41 1.69 24.84
N SER A 158 -1.76 2.97 25.06
CA SER A 158 -1.36 4.06 24.16
C SER A 158 0.16 4.16 24.00
N SER A 159 0.92 3.84 25.05
CA SER A 159 2.39 3.79 25.00
C SER A 159 2.91 2.67 24.11
N ALA A 160 2.30 1.47 24.17
CA ALA A 160 2.62 0.37 23.28
C ALA A 160 2.28 0.73 21.82
N ALA A 161 1.10 1.31 21.57
CA ALA A 161 0.71 1.74 20.23
C ALA A 161 1.65 2.81 19.65
N LEU A 162 2.06 3.79 20.46
CA LEU A 162 3.03 4.81 20.07
C LEU A 162 4.39 4.19 19.75
N ALA A 163 4.90 3.30 20.61
CA ALA A 163 6.16 2.60 20.39
C ALA A 163 6.12 1.77 19.10
N GLY A 164 5.05 1.01 18.86
CA GLY A 164 4.91 0.22 17.63
C GLY A 164 4.85 1.09 16.36
N THR A 165 4.14 2.21 16.41
CA THR A 165 4.04 3.17 15.30
C THR A 165 5.37 3.85 15.00
N LEU A 166 6.15 4.22 16.03
CA LEU A 166 7.42 4.91 15.85
C LEU A 166 8.55 3.95 15.46
N LEU A 167 8.56 2.71 15.98
CA LEU A 167 9.66 1.77 15.81
C LEU A 167 9.58 0.96 14.51
N THR A 168 8.41 0.87 13.86
CA THR A 168 8.29 0.18 12.56
C THR A 168 9.23 0.75 11.50
N ILE A 169 9.41 2.08 11.45
CA ILE A 169 10.26 2.73 10.45
C ILE A 169 11.76 2.43 10.71
N PRO A 170 12.32 2.69 11.91
CA PRO A 170 13.69 2.30 12.24
C PRO A 170 13.95 0.81 12.07
N LEU A 171 13.06 -0.08 12.51
CA LEU A 171 13.24 -1.53 12.37
C LEU A 171 13.30 -1.94 10.89
N SER A 172 12.40 -1.41 10.07
CA SER A 172 12.39 -1.67 8.61
C SER A 172 13.64 -1.12 7.92
N ALA A 173 14.09 0.07 8.32
CA ALA A 173 15.30 0.70 7.80
C ALA A 173 16.56 -0.11 8.18
N VAL A 174 16.68 -0.52 9.44
CA VAL A 174 17.77 -1.40 9.90
C VAL A 174 17.76 -2.66 9.05
N LEU A 175 16.66 -3.41 8.96
CA LEU A 175 16.65 -4.65 8.17
C LEU A 175 16.94 -4.45 6.68
N LYS A 176 16.58 -3.30 6.09
CA LYS A 176 16.93 -2.99 4.69
C LYS A 176 18.42 -2.71 4.50
N PHE A 177 19.03 -1.95 5.41
CA PHE A 177 20.39 -1.43 5.22
C PHE A 177 21.46 -2.24 5.96
N LEU A 178 21.07 -3.14 6.88
CA LEU A 178 21.97 -4.00 7.63
C LEU A 178 22.87 -4.88 6.76
N PRO A 179 22.40 -5.48 5.64
CA PRO A 179 23.28 -6.20 4.72
C PRO A 179 24.40 -5.30 4.18
N ARG A 180 24.08 -4.05 3.84
CA ARG A 180 25.04 -3.07 3.33
C ARG A 180 26.01 -2.58 4.41
N TRP A 181 25.55 -2.42 5.65
CA TRP A 181 26.40 -1.99 6.77
C TRP A 181 27.34 -3.07 7.28
N THR A 182 27.05 -4.33 6.99
CA THR A 182 27.81 -5.50 7.47
C THR A 182 28.61 -6.18 6.37
N ASP A 183 28.81 -5.49 5.23
CA ASP A 183 29.49 -6.01 4.03
C ASP A 183 28.95 -7.39 3.61
N GLY A 184 27.62 -7.57 3.69
CA GLY A 184 26.93 -8.80 3.30
C GLY A 184 26.95 -9.94 4.32
N ARG A 185 27.48 -9.73 5.54
CA ARG A 185 27.42 -10.75 6.62
C ARG A 185 26.00 -11.01 7.09
N PHE A 186 25.10 -10.03 6.95
CA PHE A 186 23.68 -10.19 7.23
C PHE A 186 22.90 -10.48 5.94
N PRO A 187 21.95 -11.43 5.95
CA PRO A 187 21.17 -11.79 4.75
C PRO A 187 20.31 -10.62 4.25
N ASP A 188 20.29 -10.41 2.93
CA ASP A 188 19.38 -9.45 2.29
C ASP A 188 18.00 -10.08 2.11
N PHE A 189 17.10 -9.74 3.02
CA PHE A 189 15.73 -10.26 3.01
C PHE A 189 14.86 -9.55 1.96
N PRO A 190 14.06 -10.29 1.19
CA PRO A 190 12.99 -9.72 0.37
C PRO A 190 12.06 -8.82 1.21
N PHE A 191 11.47 -7.79 0.59
CA PHE A 191 10.67 -6.81 1.33
C PHE A 191 9.47 -7.43 2.06
N LEU A 192 8.84 -8.48 1.51
CA LEU A 192 7.74 -9.19 2.16
C LEU A 192 8.17 -9.91 3.45
N ASP A 193 9.35 -10.55 3.43
CA ASP A 193 9.91 -11.22 4.60
C ASP A 193 10.27 -10.19 5.66
N ARG A 194 10.90 -9.07 5.25
CA ARG A 194 11.17 -7.94 6.15
C ARG A 194 9.90 -7.40 6.79
N MET A 195 8.84 -7.19 6.01
CA MET A 195 7.55 -6.75 6.53
C MET A 195 6.99 -7.70 7.58
N SER A 196 7.09 -9.01 7.34
CA SER A 196 6.60 -10.04 8.27
C SER A 196 7.42 -10.09 9.56
N ILE A 197 8.75 -9.99 9.45
CA ILE A 197 9.66 -9.92 10.60
C ILE A 197 9.37 -8.66 11.43
N VAL A 198 9.31 -7.49 10.79
CA VAL A 198 9.01 -6.21 11.48
C VAL A 198 7.65 -6.28 12.15
N PHE A 199 6.63 -6.82 11.49
CA PHE A 199 5.31 -7.02 12.07
C PHE A 199 5.39 -7.86 13.36
N GLY A 200 6.04 -9.02 13.31
CA GLY A 200 6.21 -9.90 14.47
C GLY A 200 6.97 -9.23 15.63
N VAL A 201 8.06 -8.52 15.32
CA VAL A 201 8.87 -7.78 16.32
C VAL A 201 8.06 -6.66 16.95
N VAL A 202 7.32 -5.88 16.16
CA VAL A 202 6.48 -4.80 16.66
C VAL A 202 5.36 -5.35 17.56
N ILE A 203 4.70 -6.43 17.17
CA ILE A 203 3.70 -7.11 18.01
C ILE A 203 4.32 -7.56 19.34
N ALA A 204 5.46 -8.25 19.30
CA ALA A 204 6.14 -8.73 20.50
C ALA A 204 6.52 -7.59 21.44
N LEU A 205 7.03 -6.49 20.89
CA LEU A 205 7.36 -5.29 21.66
C LEU A 205 6.11 -4.64 22.26
N MET A 206 5.04 -4.51 21.49
CA MET A 206 3.76 -3.97 21.97
C MET A 206 3.20 -4.82 23.11
N ILE A 207 3.32 -6.15 23.01
CA ILE A 207 2.94 -7.09 24.07
C ILE A 207 3.79 -6.82 25.32
N LEU A 208 5.12 -6.77 25.17
CA LEU A 208 6.04 -6.54 26.27
C LEU A 208 5.74 -5.22 27.00
N ILE A 209 5.64 -4.11 26.26
CA ILE A 209 5.35 -2.78 26.82
C ILE A 209 4.01 -2.78 27.55
N SER A 210 2.99 -3.40 26.96
CA SER A 210 1.66 -3.44 27.58
C SER A 210 1.63 -4.31 28.84
N LEU A 211 2.40 -5.41 28.90
CA LEU A 211 2.50 -6.24 30.10
C LEU A 211 3.29 -5.56 31.23
N LEU A 212 4.28 -4.73 30.88
CA LEU A 212 5.07 -3.96 31.83
C LEU A 212 4.33 -2.70 32.33
N ASP A 213 3.41 -2.15 31.54
CA ASP A 213 2.61 -0.99 31.92
C ASP A 213 1.46 -1.41 32.86
N LYS A 214 1.60 -1.05 34.15
CA LYS A 214 0.59 -1.29 35.20
C LYS A 214 -0.79 -0.71 34.85
N ARG A 215 -0.87 0.28 33.95
CA ARG A 215 -2.14 0.87 33.49
C ARG A 215 -2.90 -0.04 32.52
N SER A 216 -2.27 -1.06 31.96
CA SER A 216 -2.89 -2.01 31.03
C SER A 216 -4.09 -2.75 31.63
N THR A 217 -4.04 -3.07 32.92
CA THR A 217 -5.13 -3.78 33.62
C THR A 217 -6.29 -2.89 34.04
N SER A 218 -6.10 -1.56 34.06
CA SER A 218 -7.08 -0.60 34.56
C SER A 218 -7.78 0.20 33.45
N GLN A 219 -7.44 -0.02 32.17
CA GLN A 219 -8.09 0.69 31.08
C GLN A 219 -9.52 0.17 30.85
N PRO A 220 -10.54 1.05 30.86
CA PRO A 220 -11.90 0.65 30.51
C PRO A 220 -11.92 0.14 29.07
N ARG A 221 -12.70 -0.92 28.79
CA ARG A 221 -12.83 -1.48 27.45
C ARG A 221 -13.37 -0.41 26.49
N THR A 222 -12.49 0.20 25.71
CA THR A 222 -12.87 1.14 24.65
C THR A 222 -13.59 0.44 23.50
N LEU A 223 -13.31 -0.86 23.28
CA LEU A 223 -13.99 -1.68 22.27
C LEU A 223 -14.68 -2.88 22.92
N GLN A 224 -16.02 -2.89 22.92
CA GLN A 224 -16.81 -4.07 23.29
C GLN A 224 -17.13 -4.84 22.01
N LEU A 225 -16.39 -5.93 21.78
CA LEU A 225 -16.69 -6.85 20.67
C LEU A 225 -17.86 -7.74 21.06
N ASP A 226 -19.01 -7.49 20.43
CA ASP A 226 -20.13 -8.43 20.43
C ASP A 226 -19.86 -9.57 19.42
N PRO A 227 -19.79 -10.84 19.87
CA PRO A 227 -19.65 -12.00 18.98
C PRO A 227 -20.73 -12.08 17.89
N ALA A 228 -21.91 -11.49 18.10
CA ALA A 228 -22.97 -11.46 17.10
C ALA A 228 -22.56 -10.71 15.82
N MET A 229 -21.64 -9.74 15.90
CA MET A 229 -21.13 -9.00 14.73
C MET A 229 -20.35 -9.87 13.74
N PHE A 230 -19.88 -11.04 14.17
CA PHE A 230 -19.12 -11.97 13.33
C PHE A 230 -20.01 -13.07 12.72
N ARG A 231 -21.32 -13.05 12.96
CA ARG A 231 -22.26 -13.97 12.31
C ARG A 231 -22.39 -13.60 10.84
N VAL A 232 -22.12 -14.57 9.96
CA VAL A 232 -22.21 -14.39 8.52
C VAL A 232 -23.51 -14.98 7.97
N SER A 233 -24.03 -14.38 6.90
CA SER A 233 -25.17 -14.94 6.19
C SER A 233 -24.76 -16.21 5.41
N PRO A 234 -25.68 -17.16 5.18
CA PRO A 234 -25.38 -18.36 4.39
C PRO A 234 -24.87 -18.03 2.98
N ALA A 235 -25.43 -17.00 2.33
CA ALA A 235 -24.99 -16.55 1.02
C ALA A 235 -23.53 -16.06 1.02
N PHE A 236 -23.13 -15.31 2.07
CA PHE A 236 -21.75 -14.89 2.24
C PHE A 236 -20.82 -16.09 2.42
N MET A 237 -21.22 -17.07 3.24
CA MET A 237 -20.44 -18.27 3.50
C MET A 237 -20.20 -19.10 2.23
N VAL A 238 -21.25 -19.34 1.44
CA VAL A 238 -21.14 -20.05 0.15
C VAL A 238 -20.21 -19.28 -0.80
N GLY A 239 -20.37 -17.96 -0.91
CA GLY A 239 -19.51 -17.12 -1.72
C GLY A 239 -18.03 -17.17 -1.29
N SER A 240 -17.75 -17.13 0.01
CA SER A 240 -16.40 -17.26 0.56
C SER A 240 -15.78 -18.61 0.24
N VAL A 241 -16.51 -19.72 0.45
CA VAL A 241 -16.03 -21.08 0.13
C VAL A 241 -15.71 -21.21 -1.35
N LEU A 242 -16.57 -20.68 -2.23
CA LEU A 242 -16.36 -20.71 -3.68
C LEU A 242 -15.10 -19.93 -4.07
N ILE A 243 -14.90 -18.72 -3.54
CA ILE A 243 -13.71 -17.90 -3.81
C ILE A 243 -12.45 -18.62 -3.32
N THR A 244 -12.46 -19.17 -2.11
CA THR A 244 -11.34 -19.94 -1.57
C THR A 244 -11.06 -21.19 -2.41
N GLY A 245 -12.10 -21.90 -2.86
CA GLY A 245 -11.96 -23.06 -3.74
C GLY A 245 -11.32 -22.71 -5.09
N ILE A 246 -11.73 -21.60 -5.71
CA ILE A 246 -11.09 -21.08 -6.94
C ILE A 246 -9.61 -20.78 -6.68
N LEU A 247 -9.28 -20.10 -5.59
CA LEU A 247 -7.90 -19.78 -5.26
C LEU A 247 -7.07 -21.06 -5.04
N VAL A 248 -7.57 -22.03 -4.28
CA VAL A 248 -6.90 -23.31 -4.07
C VAL A 248 -6.66 -24.02 -5.40
N ALA A 249 -7.66 -24.09 -6.28
CA ALA A 249 -7.52 -24.69 -7.60
C ALA A 249 -6.45 -23.98 -8.44
N LEU A 250 -6.50 -22.64 -8.52
CA LEU A 250 -5.51 -21.85 -9.27
C LEU A 250 -4.09 -22.09 -8.75
N TYR A 251 -3.88 -22.00 -7.43
CA TYR A 251 -2.56 -22.23 -6.85
C TYR A 251 -2.10 -23.67 -7.01
N THR A 252 -3.00 -24.66 -7.00
CA THR A 252 -2.62 -26.08 -7.19
C THR A 252 -2.27 -26.41 -8.64
N ILE A 253 -2.96 -25.80 -9.61
CA ILE A 253 -2.73 -26.05 -11.05
C ILE A 253 -1.39 -25.45 -11.52
N PHE A 254 -1.00 -24.30 -10.94
CA PHE A 254 0.20 -23.55 -11.35
C PHE A 254 1.39 -23.70 -10.39
N TRP A 255 1.30 -24.61 -9.40
CA TRP A 255 2.42 -24.98 -8.53
C TRP A 255 3.29 -26.05 -9.20
#